data_AF-A0A970QJT3-F1
#
_entry.id   AF-A0A970QJT3-F1
#
_cell.length_a   1.000
_cell.length_b   1.000
_cell.length_c   1.000
_cell.angle_alpha   90.00
_cell.angle_beta   90.00
_cell.angle_gamma   90.00
#
_symmetry.space_group_name_H-M   'P 1'
#
loop_
_entity.id
_entity.type
_entity.pdbx_description
1 polymer ?
#
loop_
_entity_poly.entity_id
_entity_poly.type
_entity_poly.pdbx_seq_one_letter_code
_entity_poly.pdbx_strand_id
1 'polypeptide(L)'
;DYPSLDRLIHYQLSNGCDGLFAVCQSSEMFYLGETEKLELAAHCIRRCHEAGKYCVVSGHTQDALDDQIHYLRKLEKLSPDAIILVTNRLAGPDENDECLIAHLTALIDALDPATRLGLYECPYPYKRLLSAPVIDFLVRTGRFDFIKDTCCQIDVIQARLAQIEGSTIRLYNANAATLFESLVLGAAGYSGIMLNFFPEIFLLLKRFMAGKDADTHWPPLQQHLRSAGDIASFITMASVFEYQKYPANAKCYLQMKGIIDHTTIRTGDGKPMNESQRKELAALANQAERLRSKVDVFNRRQLVFSAGKHFGSCHASSVLPLADGTVLLAYFAGTAEGKDDVGIWLSRQIGGQWFEPVRIAKLADVPHWNPVLFEIPDGVRLVFKTGRHIHSWQSHTMVSRDSGASWTDAVAYPDPDPACGPVRSKPIRLSNSDLLAPNSDESADAWRPRVDLSRDHGQHFVKLAAIPINTDRPDLPDYLSGKGAIQPTLWESQPGQVHMLLRTTSGHIFRSDSADYG
;
A
#
# COMPACT_ATOMS: atom_id res chain seq x y z
N ASP A 1 -6.88 -10.66 -16.90
CA ASP A 1 -7.09 -9.45 -16.08
C ASP A 1 -5.92 -8.47 -16.32
N TYR A 2 -5.93 -7.83 -17.49
CA TYR A 2 -4.90 -6.84 -17.84
C TYR A 2 -4.99 -5.55 -17.00
N PRO A 3 -6.17 -5.03 -16.60
CA PRO A 3 -6.25 -3.87 -15.71
C PRO A 3 -5.54 -4.09 -14.35
N SER A 4 -5.73 -5.23 -13.69
CA SER A 4 -4.98 -5.53 -12.46
C SER A 4 -3.48 -5.69 -12.73
N LEU A 5 -3.10 -6.32 -13.85
CA LEU A 5 -1.69 -6.45 -14.22
C LEU A 5 -1.05 -5.08 -14.43
N ASP A 6 -1.74 -4.15 -15.06
CA ASP A 6 -1.24 -2.78 -15.27
C ASP A 6 -0.99 -2.04 -13.97
N ARG A 7 -1.92 -2.17 -13.01
CA ARG A 7 -1.74 -1.62 -11.66
C ARG A 7 -0.59 -2.30 -10.93
N LEU A 8 -0.40 -3.62 -11.08
CA LEU A 8 0.72 -4.35 -10.48
C LEU A 8 2.06 -3.92 -11.08
N ILE A 9 2.15 -3.79 -12.40
CA ILE A 9 3.36 -3.29 -13.09
C ILE A 9 3.66 -1.88 -12.60
N HIS A 10 2.67 -0.99 -12.61
CA HIS A 10 2.84 0.38 -12.11
C HIS A 10 3.29 0.39 -10.64
N TYR A 11 2.69 -0.45 -9.80
CA TYR A 11 3.08 -0.59 -8.39
C TYR A 11 4.54 -1.02 -8.23
N GLN A 12 5.00 -2.02 -8.96
CA GLN A 12 6.39 -2.48 -8.87
C GLN A 12 7.38 -1.41 -9.36
N LEU A 13 7.11 -0.81 -10.53
CA LEU A 13 8.02 0.19 -11.12
C LEU A 13 8.05 1.49 -10.31
N SER A 14 6.92 1.95 -9.78
CA SER A 14 6.86 3.14 -8.91
C SER A 14 7.55 2.93 -7.55
N ASN A 15 7.67 1.68 -7.11
CA ASN A 15 8.44 1.30 -5.91
C ASN A 15 9.89 0.92 -6.22
N GLY A 16 10.43 1.37 -7.35
CA GLY A 16 11.87 1.35 -7.61
C GLY A 16 12.42 0.03 -8.15
N CYS A 17 11.57 -0.90 -8.60
CA CYS A 17 12.03 -2.05 -9.37
C CYS A 17 12.67 -1.57 -10.70
N ASP A 18 13.84 -2.12 -11.02
CA ASP A 18 14.57 -1.78 -12.25
C ASP A 18 13.93 -2.40 -13.51
N GLY A 19 13.08 -3.40 -13.33
CA GLY A 19 12.40 -4.11 -14.39
C GLY A 19 11.50 -5.23 -13.88
N LEU A 20 10.97 -6.02 -14.81
CA LEU A 20 10.14 -7.19 -14.54
C LEU A 20 10.81 -8.48 -15.02
N PHE A 21 10.53 -9.56 -14.29
CA PHE A 21 10.71 -10.92 -14.80
C PHE A 21 9.33 -11.52 -15.10
N ALA A 22 8.89 -11.42 -16.35
CA ALA A 22 7.59 -11.89 -16.80
C ALA A 22 7.59 -13.37 -17.22
N VAL A 23 6.40 -13.98 -17.16
CA VAL A 23 6.14 -15.37 -17.56
C VAL A 23 7.10 -16.37 -16.90
N CYS A 24 7.36 -16.18 -15.61
CA CYS A 24 8.18 -17.10 -14.83
C CYS A 24 7.29 -18.04 -13.97
N GLN A 25 7.88 -18.84 -13.10
CA GLN A 25 7.11 -19.78 -12.28
C GLN A 25 6.02 -19.08 -11.44
N SER A 26 6.31 -17.91 -10.89
CA SER A 26 5.34 -17.11 -10.13
C SER A 26 4.20 -16.56 -10.99
N SER A 27 4.39 -16.48 -12.31
CA SER A 27 3.34 -16.18 -13.28
C SER A 27 2.46 -17.39 -13.61
N GLU A 28 2.69 -18.53 -12.94
CA GLU A 28 2.00 -19.79 -13.17
C GLU A 28 2.24 -20.34 -14.59
N MET A 29 3.44 -20.08 -15.16
CA MET A 29 3.76 -20.35 -16.57
C MET A 29 3.47 -21.78 -17.05
N PHE A 30 3.50 -22.79 -16.18
CA PHE A 30 3.18 -24.19 -16.54
C PHE A 30 1.68 -24.43 -16.78
N TYR A 31 0.83 -23.50 -16.37
CA TYR A 31 -0.63 -23.56 -16.51
C TYR A 31 -1.16 -22.59 -17.57
N LEU A 32 -0.26 -21.92 -18.29
CA LEU A 32 -0.59 -20.99 -19.37
C LEU A 32 -0.41 -21.70 -20.72
N GLY A 33 -1.38 -21.54 -21.61
CA GLY A 33 -1.22 -21.91 -23.01
C GLY A 33 -0.14 -21.05 -23.69
N GLU A 34 0.39 -21.51 -24.82
CA GLU A 34 1.43 -20.77 -25.55
C GLU A 34 0.99 -19.34 -25.91
N THR A 35 -0.23 -19.18 -26.44
CA THR A 35 -0.81 -17.87 -26.76
C THR A 35 -0.87 -16.98 -25.53
N GLU A 36 -1.36 -17.49 -24.39
CA GLU A 36 -1.45 -16.73 -23.14
C GLU A 36 -0.06 -16.27 -22.67
N LYS A 37 0.97 -17.11 -22.80
CA LYS A 37 2.34 -16.75 -22.46
C LYS A 37 2.88 -15.63 -23.34
N LEU A 38 2.69 -15.73 -24.66
CA LEU A 38 3.21 -14.74 -25.61
C LEU A 38 2.48 -13.40 -25.48
N GLU A 39 1.16 -13.40 -25.27
CA GLU A 39 0.40 -12.18 -25.00
C GLU A 39 0.80 -11.52 -23.68
N LEU A 40 0.97 -12.32 -22.61
CA LEU A 40 1.43 -11.83 -21.32
C LEU A 40 2.86 -11.25 -21.41
N ALA A 41 3.75 -11.92 -22.12
CA ALA A 41 5.10 -11.44 -22.40
C ALA A 41 5.07 -10.10 -23.15
N ALA A 42 4.37 -10.04 -24.28
CA ALA A 42 4.26 -8.84 -25.11
C ALA A 42 3.71 -7.65 -24.31
N HIS A 43 2.70 -7.90 -23.46
CA HIS A 43 2.12 -6.88 -22.61
C HIS A 43 3.13 -6.34 -21.59
N CYS A 44 3.81 -7.22 -20.85
CA CYS A 44 4.81 -6.82 -19.85
C CYS A 44 6.01 -6.09 -20.48
N ILE A 45 6.50 -6.57 -21.62
CA ILE A 45 7.61 -5.94 -22.37
C ILE A 45 7.23 -4.51 -22.74
N ARG A 46 6.10 -4.33 -23.43
CA ARG A 46 5.60 -3.00 -23.83
C ARG A 46 5.51 -2.05 -22.64
N ARG A 47 4.88 -2.47 -21.54
CA ARG A 47 4.67 -1.63 -20.35
C ARG A 47 5.97 -1.26 -19.64
N CYS A 48 6.98 -2.14 -19.64
CA CYS A 48 8.29 -1.81 -19.09
C CYS A 48 9.04 -0.83 -19.99
N HIS A 49 9.04 -1.07 -21.30
CA HIS A 49 9.74 -0.22 -22.27
C HIS A 49 9.15 1.20 -22.31
N GLU A 50 7.82 1.34 -22.25
CA GLU A 50 7.13 2.63 -22.10
C GLU A 50 7.57 3.40 -20.84
N ALA A 51 7.94 2.68 -19.77
CA ALA A 51 8.44 3.25 -18.53
C ALA A 51 9.98 3.41 -18.49
N GLY A 52 10.68 3.08 -19.57
CA GLY A 52 12.15 3.07 -19.63
C GLY A 52 12.79 2.03 -18.69
N LYS A 53 12.14 0.89 -18.50
CA LYS A 53 12.53 -0.21 -17.61
C LYS A 53 12.76 -1.50 -18.39
N TYR A 54 13.50 -2.43 -17.79
CA TYR A 54 13.83 -3.71 -18.41
C TYR A 54 12.68 -4.73 -18.22
N CYS A 55 12.51 -5.62 -19.19
CA CYS A 55 11.65 -6.79 -19.09
C CYS A 55 12.41 -8.02 -19.57
N VAL A 56 12.74 -8.91 -18.65
CA VAL A 56 13.26 -10.24 -18.97
C VAL A 56 12.11 -11.25 -18.94
N VAL A 57 12.14 -12.23 -19.83
CA VAL A 57 11.01 -13.16 -20.00
C VAL A 57 11.48 -14.59 -20.07
N SER A 58 10.70 -15.52 -19.50
CA SER A 58 10.92 -16.96 -19.66
C SER A 58 9.80 -17.61 -20.46
N GLY A 59 8.83 -18.25 -19.81
CA GLY A 59 7.74 -19.00 -20.46
C GLY A 59 8.19 -20.31 -21.11
N HIS A 60 9.49 -20.57 -21.09
CA HIS A 60 10.15 -21.76 -21.59
C HIS A 60 9.79 -22.96 -20.73
N THR A 61 8.85 -23.80 -21.20
CA THR A 61 8.36 -24.97 -20.44
C THR A 61 8.29 -26.26 -21.25
N GLN A 62 8.63 -26.22 -22.53
CA GLN A 62 8.62 -27.36 -23.44
C GLN A 62 9.68 -28.38 -23.02
N ASP A 63 9.39 -29.67 -23.23
CA ASP A 63 10.34 -30.75 -22.92
C ASP A 63 11.27 -31.03 -24.11
N ALA A 64 10.73 -31.21 -25.32
CA ALA A 64 11.52 -31.53 -26.52
C ALA A 64 12.26 -30.29 -27.05
N LEU A 65 13.56 -30.45 -27.38
CA LEU A 65 14.43 -29.35 -27.84
C LEU A 65 13.86 -28.59 -29.05
N ASP A 66 13.29 -29.27 -30.04
CA ASP A 66 12.69 -28.61 -31.21
C ASP A 66 11.51 -27.71 -30.84
N ASP A 67 10.68 -28.14 -29.88
CA ASP A 67 9.56 -27.35 -29.37
C ASP A 67 10.07 -26.16 -28.53
N GLN A 68 11.16 -26.35 -27.78
CA GLN A 68 11.84 -25.25 -27.08
C GLN A 68 12.33 -24.19 -28.08
N ILE A 69 13.05 -24.59 -29.13
CA ILE A 69 13.55 -23.69 -30.18
C ILE A 69 12.40 -22.94 -30.85
N HIS A 70 11.32 -23.65 -31.21
CA HIS A 70 10.15 -23.03 -31.84
C HIS A 70 9.49 -21.97 -30.96
N TYR A 71 9.32 -22.27 -29.67
CA TYR A 71 8.77 -21.32 -28.71
C TYR A 71 9.67 -20.10 -28.51
N LEU A 72 10.97 -20.33 -28.30
CA LEU A 72 11.94 -19.27 -28.04
C LEU A 72 12.07 -18.32 -29.25
N ARG A 73 12.04 -18.83 -30.48
CA ARG A 73 12.01 -17.99 -31.69
C ARG A 73 10.77 -17.11 -31.82
N LYS A 74 9.63 -17.54 -31.28
CA LYS A 74 8.43 -16.68 -31.19
C LYS A 74 8.63 -15.60 -30.14
N LEU A 75 9.24 -15.95 -29.01
CA LEU A 75 9.52 -15.01 -27.93
C LEU A 75 10.54 -13.94 -28.34
N GLU A 76 11.57 -14.28 -29.13
CA GLU A 76 12.54 -13.33 -29.69
C GLU A 76 11.88 -12.21 -30.49
N LYS A 77 10.83 -12.53 -31.26
CA LYS A 77 10.08 -11.53 -32.05
C LYS A 77 9.39 -10.48 -31.20
N LEU A 78 9.16 -10.75 -29.91
CA LEU A 78 8.61 -9.79 -28.96
C LEU A 78 9.68 -8.83 -28.40
N SER A 79 10.95 -9.04 -28.72
CA SER A 79 12.10 -8.21 -28.33
C SER A 79 12.22 -7.97 -26.81
N PRO A 80 12.22 -9.01 -25.96
CA PRO A 80 12.54 -8.85 -24.55
C PRO A 80 14.00 -8.40 -24.36
N ASP A 81 14.32 -7.80 -23.21
CA ASP A 81 15.69 -7.39 -22.89
C ASP A 81 16.63 -8.58 -22.69
N ALA A 82 16.07 -9.71 -22.25
CA ALA A 82 16.72 -11.02 -22.25
C ALA A 82 15.69 -12.16 -22.19
N ILE A 83 16.05 -13.29 -22.78
CA ILE A 83 15.31 -14.55 -22.65
C ILE A 83 15.96 -15.40 -21.56
N ILE A 84 15.17 -15.81 -20.57
CA ILE A 84 15.63 -16.58 -19.42
C ILE A 84 15.23 -18.05 -19.56
N LEU A 85 16.22 -18.91 -19.78
CA LEU A 85 16.04 -20.35 -19.94
C LEU A 85 15.94 -21.04 -18.58
N VAL A 86 15.01 -21.99 -18.48
CA VAL A 86 14.79 -22.75 -17.25
C VAL A 86 15.70 -23.98 -17.21
N THR A 87 16.54 -24.11 -16.18
CA THR A 87 17.57 -25.17 -16.13
C THR A 87 17.00 -26.58 -16.20
N ASN A 88 15.86 -26.83 -15.56
CA ASN A 88 15.20 -28.14 -15.55
C ASN A 88 14.44 -28.49 -16.84
N ARG A 89 14.48 -27.61 -17.85
CA ARG A 89 14.02 -27.90 -19.23
C ARG A 89 15.20 -28.25 -20.15
N LEU A 90 16.43 -27.98 -19.72
CA LEU A 90 17.64 -28.21 -20.52
C LEU A 90 18.22 -29.61 -20.37
N ALA A 91 17.86 -30.36 -19.34
CA ALA A 91 18.25 -31.75 -19.13
C ALA A 91 17.39 -32.33 -18.01
N GLY A 92 16.83 -33.52 -18.21
CA GLY A 92 16.00 -34.29 -17.27
C GLY A 92 16.68 -34.58 -15.93
N PRO A 93 15.95 -35.07 -14.91
CA PRO A 93 16.45 -35.15 -13.52
C PRO A 93 17.70 -36.02 -13.35
N ASP A 94 17.82 -37.09 -14.14
CA ASP A 94 18.93 -38.05 -14.07
C ASP A 94 20.01 -37.80 -15.14
N GLU A 95 19.83 -36.81 -16.01
CA GLU A 95 20.79 -36.46 -17.05
C GLU A 95 21.96 -35.64 -16.48
N ASN A 96 23.15 -35.79 -17.06
CA ASN A 96 24.35 -35.11 -16.57
C ASN A 96 24.49 -33.69 -17.16
N ASP A 97 25.54 -32.97 -16.73
CA ASP A 97 25.82 -31.61 -17.22
C ASP A 97 26.22 -31.58 -18.70
N GLU A 98 26.73 -32.69 -19.26
CA GLU A 98 27.08 -32.78 -20.68
C GLU A 98 25.82 -32.70 -21.55
N CYS A 99 24.73 -33.35 -21.15
CA CYS A 99 23.43 -33.24 -21.82
C CYS A 99 22.90 -31.80 -21.76
N LEU A 100 22.97 -31.16 -20.58
CA LEU A 100 22.57 -29.76 -20.42
C LEU A 100 23.38 -28.82 -21.32
N ILE A 101 24.70 -29.00 -21.37
CA ILE A 101 25.60 -28.19 -22.21
C ILE A 101 25.33 -28.42 -23.69
N ALA A 102 25.05 -29.65 -24.11
CA ALA A 102 24.69 -29.96 -25.50
C ALA A 102 23.39 -29.25 -25.91
N HIS A 103 22.35 -29.29 -25.08
CA HIS A 103 21.10 -28.58 -25.35
C HIS A 103 21.27 -27.06 -25.33
N LEU A 104 22.06 -26.51 -24.38
CA LEU A 104 22.40 -25.09 -24.40
C LEU A 104 23.10 -24.69 -25.70
N THR A 105 24.07 -25.49 -26.16
CA THR A 105 24.78 -25.23 -27.42
C THR A 105 23.81 -25.16 -28.60
N ALA A 106 22.92 -26.15 -28.72
CA ALA A 106 21.91 -26.17 -29.77
C ALA A 106 20.95 -24.97 -29.71
N LEU A 107 20.55 -24.53 -28.51
CA LEU A 107 19.72 -23.33 -28.35
C LEU A 107 20.48 -22.05 -28.74
N ILE A 108 21.74 -21.92 -28.33
CA ILE A 108 22.59 -20.77 -28.66
C ILE A 108 22.76 -20.62 -30.17
N ASP A 109 22.90 -21.74 -30.89
CA ASP A 109 23.06 -21.78 -32.34
C ASP A 109 21.73 -21.53 -33.09
N ALA A 110 20.59 -21.87 -32.49
CA ALA A 110 19.29 -21.74 -33.11
C ALA A 110 18.64 -20.35 -32.97
N LEU A 111 19.09 -19.56 -31.99
CA LEU A 111 18.57 -18.22 -31.66
C LEU A 111 19.43 -17.11 -32.26
N ASP A 112 18.87 -15.91 -32.39
CA ASP A 112 19.58 -14.75 -32.91
C ASP A 112 20.82 -14.45 -32.04
N PRO A 113 22.02 -14.27 -32.63
CA PRO A 113 23.23 -13.89 -31.90
C PRO A 113 23.09 -12.64 -31.03
N ALA A 114 22.19 -11.71 -31.39
CA ALA A 114 21.91 -10.49 -30.64
C ALA A 114 20.98 -10.71 -29.44
N THR A 115 20.25 -11.83 -29.40
CA THR A 115 19.40 -12.19 -28.27
C THR A 115 20.26 -12.49 -27.04
N ARG A 116 20.06 -11.67 -25.99
CA ARG A 116 20.66 -11.87 -24.68
C ARG A 116 19.97 -13.00 -23.94
N LEU A 117 20.78 -13.89 -23.35
CA LEU A 117 20.28 -15.05 -22.63
C LEU A 117 20.56 -14.94 -21.13
N GLY A 118 19.77 -15.65 -20.34
CA GLY A 118 20.01 -15.87 -18.93
C GLY A 118 19.46 -17.21 -18.48
N LEU A 119 19.82 -17.64 -17.28
CA LEU A 119 19.33 -18.89 -16.69
C LEU A 119 18.51 -18.65 -15.43
N TYR A 120 17.52 -19.53 -15.22
CA TYR A 120 16.69 -19.58 -14.04
C TYR A 120 16.65 -20.99 -13.46
N GLU A 121 17.16 -21.15 -12.24
CA GLU A 121 17.12 -22.39 -11.45
C GLU A 121 15.71 -22.64 -10.88
N CYS A 122 14.73 -22.84 -11.75
CA CYS A 122 13.34 -23.04 -11.36
C CYS A 122 13.17 -24.33 -10.53
N PRO A 123 12.54 -24.29 -9.33
CA PRO A 123 12.34 -25.48 -8.51
C PRO A 123 11.29 -26.47 -9.05
N TYR A 124 10.40 -26.05 -9.94
CA TYR A 124 9.38 -26.92 -10.55
C TYR A 124 9.66 -27.13 -12.05
N PRO A 125 9.53 -28.36 -12.59
CA PRO A 125 9.01 -29.58 -11.92
C PRO A 125 10.00 -30.28 -10.97
N TYR A 126 11.30 -30.00 -11.10
CA TYR A 126 12.32 -30.39 -10.12
C TYR A 126 13.43 -29.35 -10.12
N LYS A 127 14.19 -29.29 -9.02
CA LYS A 127 15.25 -28.31 -8.84
C LYS A 127 16.56 -28.82 -9.45
N ARG A 128 17.06 -28.14 -10.49
CA ARG A 128 18.39 -28.36 -11.07
C ARG A 128 19.24 -27.12 -10.87
N LEU A 129 20.24 -27.23 -9.98
CA LEU A 129 21.20 -26.17 -9.74
C LEU A 129 22.33 -26.20 -10.77
N LEU A 130 22.86 -25.03 -11.11
CA LEU A 130 24.05 -24.89 -11.95
C LEU A 130 25.29 -25.37 -11.21
N SER A 131 26.02 -26.30 -11.83
CA SER A 131 27.33 -26.73 -11.37
C SER A 131 28.42 -25.76 -11.84
N ALA A 132 29.62 -25.86 -11.26
CA ALA A 132 30.77 -25.07 -11.68
C ALA A 132 31.13 -25.27 -13.17
N PRO A 133 31.21 -26.50 -13.72
CA PRO A 133 31.48 -26.71 -15.15
C PRO A 133 30.47 -26.06 -16.09
N VAL A 134 29.18 -26.02 -15.69
CA VAL A 134 28.14 -25.36 -16.48
C VAL A 134 28.35 -23.84 -16.45
N ILE A 135 28.64 -23.25 -15.29
CA ILE A 135 28.92 -21.80 -15.20
C ILE A 135 30.15 -21.43 -16.03
N ASP A 136 31.23 -22.22 -15.96
CA ASP A 136 32.42 -22.01 -16.79
C ASP A 136 32.08 -22.07 -18.29
N PHE A 137 31.18 -22.97 -18.69
CA PHE A 137 30.66 -23.00 -20.06
C PHE A 137 29.92 -21.70 -20.43
N LEU A 138 29.00 -21.22 -19.59
CA LEU A 138 28.26 -19.99 -19.82
C LEU A 138 29.20 -18.79 -20.00
N VAL A 139 30.19 -18.64 -19.10
CA VAL A 139 31.20 -17.57 -19.14
C VAL A 139 31.97 -17.62 -20.47
N ARG A 140 32.43 -18.80 -20.91
CA ARG A 140 33.18 -18.94 -22.17
C ARG A 140 32.37 -18.56 -23.41
N THR A 141 31.06 -18.73 -23.39
CA THR A 141 30.22 -18.40 -24.56
C THR A 141 30.08 -16.90 -24.79
N GLY A 142 30.14 -16.08 -23.73
CA GLY A 142 29.83 -14.65 -23.78
C GLY A 142 28.37 -14.32 -24.18
N ARG A 143 27.47 -15.31 -24.18
CA ARG A 143 26.06 -15.15 -24.61
C ARG A 143 25.07 -14.90 -23.46
N PHE A 144 25.51 -15.02 -22.20
CA PHE A 144 24.65 -14.95 -21.03
C PHE A 144 24.96 -13.73 -20.17
N ASP A 145 23.92 -13.05 -19.70
CA ASP A 145 24.04 -11.82 -18.90
C ASP A 145 23.34 -11.93 -17.54
N PHE A 146 22.57 -12.99 -17.29
CA PHE A 146 21.66 -13.07 -16.16
C PHE A 146 21.58 -14.48 -15.57
N ILE A 147 21.79 -14.60 -14.26
CA ILE A 147 21.47 -15.83 -13.50
C ILE A 147 20.49 -15.45 -12.40
N LYS A 148 19.29 -16.04 -12.42
CA LYS A 148 18.39 -16.08 -11.27
C LYS A 148 18.72 -17.29 -10.41
N ASP A 149 19.44 -17.01 -9.34
CA ASP A 149 19.94 -17.99 -8.37
C ASP A 149 18.84 -18.36 -7.37
N THR A 150 18.62 -19.66 -7.17
CA THR A 150 17.68 -20.18 -6.17
C THR A 150 18.34 -21.16 -5.20
N CYS A 151 19.67 -21.17 -5.08
CA CYS A 151 20.38 -22.16 -4.28
C CYS A 151 20.09 -22.03 -2.78
N CYS A 152 19.77 -20.81 -2.33
CA CYS A 152 19.51 -20.45 -0.93
C CYS A 152 20.73 -20.68 0.00
N GLN A 153 21.94 -20.74 -0.55
CA GLN A 153 23.18 -21.00 0.20
C GLN A 153 24.21 -19.92 -0.10
N ILE A 154 24.61 -19.16 0.92
CA ILE A 154 25.48 -18.00 0.72
C ILE A 154 26.87 -18.39 0.22
N ASP A 155 27.42 -19.51 0.69
CA ASP A 155 28.73 -20.02 0.26
C ASP A 155 28.72 -20.40 -1.23
N VAL A 156 27.60 -20.95 -1.71
CA VAL A 156 27.41 -21.26 -3.14
C VAL A 156 27.32 -19.98 -3.95
N ILE A 157 26.56 -18.98 -3.48
CA ILE A 157 26.48 -17.66 -4.14
C ILE A 157 27.87 -17.02 -4.22
N GLN A 158 28.64 -17.04 -3.14
CA GLN A 158 30.00 -16.50 -3.11
C GLN A 158 30.91 -17.17 -4.14
N ALA A 159 30.90 -18.50 -4.21
CA ALA A 159 31.69 -19.24 -5.20
C ALA A 159 31.27 -18.91 -6.64
N ARG A 160 29.97 -18.75 -6.89
CA ARG A 160 29.43 -18.37 -8.21
C ARG A 160 29.83 -16.96 -8.60
N LEU A 161 29.80 -16.00 -7.66
CA LEU A 161 30.23 -14.62 -7.89
C LEU A 161 31.72 -14.56 -8.28
N ALA A 162 32.57 -15.35 -7.63
CA ALA A 162 33.98 -15.48 -8.00
C ALA A 162 34.17 -16.09 -9.40
N GLN A 163 33.35 -17.08 -9.78
CA GLN A 163 33.42 -17.71 -11.11
C GLN A 163 33.02 -16.79 -12.26
N ILE A 164 32.03 -15.92 -12.04
CA ILE A 164 31.52 -15.02 -13.08
C ILE A 164 32.25 -13.68 -13.12
N GLU A 165 33.26 -13.47 -12.25
CA GLU A 165 34.03 -12.23 -12.20
C GLU A 165 34.67 -11.92 -13.57
N GLY A 166 34.51 -10.69 -14.04
CA GLY A 166 35.00 -10.25 -15.35
C GLY A 166 34.15 -10.70 -16.55
N SER A 167 33.12 -11.51 -16.35
CA SER A 167 32.14 -11.86 -17.39
C SER A 167 31.02 -10.82 -17.51
N THR A 168 30.14 -10.97 -18.50
CA THR A 168 28.91 -10.16 -18.64
C THR A 168 27.79 -10.65 -17.71
N ILE A 169 27.93 -11.84 -17.11
CA ILE A 169 26.90 -12.46 -16.28
C ILE A 169 26.72 -11.68 -14.98
N ARG A 170 25.46 -11.37 -14.67
CA ARG A 170 25.04 -10.79 -13.40
C ARG A 170 24.17 -11.79 -12.63
N LEU A 171 24.52 -12.03 -11.37
CA LEU A 171 23.77 -12.93 -10.49
C LEU A 171 22.74 -12.15 -9.68
N TYR A 172 21.49 -12.60 -9.74
CA TYR A 172 20.35 -12.06 -9.01
C TYR A 172 19.84 -13.13 -8.04
N ASN A 173 19.96 -12.86 -6.74
CA ASN A 173 19.47 -13.76 -5.71
C ASN A 173 17.93 -13.79 -5.74
N ALA A 174 17.30 -14.96 -5.65
CA ALA A 174 15.84 -15.08 -5.56
C ALA A 174 15.33 -15.50 -4.18
N ASN A 175 16.20 -15.66 -3.18
CA ASN A 175 15.84 -15.99 -1.81
C ASN A 175 15.99 -14.76 -0.90
N ALA A 176 14.90 -14.33 -0.26
CA ALA A 176 14.92 -13.12 0.57
C ALA A 176 15.80 -13.29 1.82
N ALA A 177 15.92 -14.50 2.37
CA ALA A 177 16.65 -14.75 3.61
C ALA A 177 18.16 -14.53 3.50
N THR A 178 18.75 -14.81 2.33
CA THR A 178 20.19 -14.61 2.05
C THR A 178 20.48 -13.35 1.25
N LEU A 179 19.47 -12.49 1.05
CA LEU A 179 19.59 -11.32 0.17
C LEU A 179 20.68 -10.37 0.64
N PHE A 180 20.69 -10.01 1.92
CA PHE A 180 21.57 -8.96 2.40
C PHE A 180 23.04 -9.33 2.23
N GLU A 181 23.40 -10.54 2.66
CA GLU A 181 24.73 -11.11 2.50
C GLU A 181 25.11 -11.21 1.02
N SER A 182 24.19 -11.65 0.15
CA SER A 182 24.48 -11.74 -1.29
C SER A 182 24.81 -10.38 -1.91
N LEU A 183 24.11 -9.32 -1.49
CA LEU A 183 24.37 -7.97 -1.98
C LEU A 183 25.72 -7.44 -1.46
N VAL A 184 26.07 -7.74 -0.20
CA VAL A 184 27.39 -7.39 0.37
C VAL A 184 28.53 -8.08 -0.40
N LEU A 185 28.33 -9.31 -0.85
CA LEU A 185 29.29 -10.06 -1.65
C LEU A 185 29.36 -9.61 -3.13
N GLY A 186 28.50 -8.70 -3.58
CA GLY A 186 28.53 -8.16 -4.93
C GLY A 186 27.54 -8.80 -5.91
N ALA A 187 26.52 -9.53 -5.44
CA ALA A 187 25.40 -9.91 -6.29
C ALA A 187 24.74 -8.67 -6.90
N ALA A 188 24.33 -8.77 -8.16
CA ALA A 188 23.83 -7.64 -8.93
C ALA A 188 22.43 -7.16 -8.47
N GLY A 189 21.67 -8.01 -7.78
CA GLY A 189 20.37 -7.62 -7.25
C GLY A 189 19.53 -8.78 -6.74
N TYR A 190 18.23 -8.52 -6.63
CA TYR A 190 17.22 -9.47 -6.17
C TYR A 190 16.17 -9.72 -7.25
N SER A 191 15.83 -10.99 -7.49
CA SER A 191 14.76 -11.43 -8.40
C SER A 191 13.87 -12.48 -7.72
N GLY A 192 13.48 -12.22 -6.47
CA GLY A 192 12.64 -13.14 -5.68
C GLY A 192 11.20 -12.69 -5.51
N ILE A 193 10.37 -13.62 -5.03
CA ILE A 193 8.91 -13.48 -5.02
C ILE A 193 8.40 -12.47 -3.99
N MET A 194 9.20 -12.12 -2.97
CA MET A 194 8.82 -11.16 -1.93
C MET A 194 8.63 -9.73 -2.47
N LEU A 195 9.17 -9.41 -3.65
CA LEU A 195 8.89 -8.17 -4.38
C LEU A 195 7.40 -8.03 -4.77
N ASN A 196 6.60 -9.11 -4.75
CA ASN A 196 5.16 -9.01 -4.97
C ASN A 196 4.39 -8.53 -3.74
N PHE A 197 4.99 -8.56 -2.55
CA PHE A 197 4.33 -8.13 -1.32
C PHE A 197 4.66 -6.65 -1.03
N PHE A 198 5.94 -6.35 -0.83
CA PHE A 198 6.38 -5.02 -0.37
C PHE A 198 7.67 -4.55 -1.06
N PRO A 199 7.66 -4.35 -2.39
CA PRO A 199 8.85 -3.90 -3.13
C PRO A 199 9.46 -2.61 -2.55
N GLU A 200 8.64 -1.75 -1.93
CA GLU A 200 9.07 -0.54 -1.24
C GLU A 200 10.12 -0.80 -0.15
N ILE A 201 10.06 -1.93 0.56
CA ILE A 201 11.03 -2.26 1.62
C ILE A 201 12.37 -2.70 1.02
N PHE A 202 12.36 -3.38 -0.12
CA PHE A 202 13.57 -3.74 -0.85
C PHE A 202 14.28 -2.50 -1.41
N LEU A 203 13.52 -1.51 -1.88
CA LEU A 203 14.07 -0.21 -2.28
C LEU A 203 14.79 0.48 -1.13
N LEU A 204 14.27 0.40 0.11
CA LEU A 204 14.96 0.95 1.29
C LEU A 204 16.29 0.25 1.55
N LEU A 205 16.33 -1.08 1.44
CA LEU A 205 17.57 -1.83 1.60
C LEU A 205 18.59 -1.41 0.53
N LYS A 206 18.19 -1.41 -0.75
CA LYS A 206 19.03 -0.95 -1.87
C LYS A 206 19.58 0.46 -1.63
N ARG A 207 18.73 1.38 -1.18
CA ARG A 207 19.13 2.76 -0.84
C ARG A 207 20.13 2.81 0.30
N PHE A 208 19.91 2.06 1.37
CA PHE A 208 20.81 2.05 2.51
C PHE A 208 22.20 1.51 2.11
N MET A 209 22.23 0.49 1.26
CA MET A 209 23.47 -0.12 0.77
C MET A 209 24.24 0.77 -0.22
N ALA A 210 23.57 1.65 -0.96
CA ALA A 210 24.21 2.58 -1.90
C ALA A 210 25.05 3.69 -1.21
N GLY A 211 24.93 3.87 0.11
CA GLY A 211 25.69 4.88 0.86
C GLY A 211 25.14 6.31 0.75
N LYS A 212 25.76 7.26 1.46
CA LYS A 212 25.35 8.69 1.50
C LYS A 212 25.74 9.47 0.23
N ASP A 213 26.72 8.97 -0.52
CA ASP A 213 27.28 9.63 -1.70
C ASP A 213 26.57 9.25 -3.00
N ALA A 214 25.57 8.35 -2.93
CA ALA A 214 24.68 8.09 -4.05
C ALA A 214 23.82 9.33 -4.29
N ASP A 215 24.14 10.07 -5.35
CA ASP A 215 23.45 11.27 -5.83
C ASP A 215 21.97 10.98 -6.08
N THR A 216 21.19 11.13 -5.02
CA THR A 216 19.80 10.74 -5.02
C THR A 216 18.98 11.84 -4.37
N HIS A 217 17.99 12.35 -5.10
CA HIS A 217 17.07 13.41 -4.67
C HIS A 217 16.14 12.96 -3.52
N TRP A 218 16.54 11.99 -2.70
CA TRP A 218 15.71 11.37 -1.68
C TRP A 218 15.80 12.10 -0.32
N PRO A 219 14.68 12.22 0.42
CA PRO A 219 14.66 12.82 1.76
C PRO A 219 15.58 12.08 2.75
N PRO A 220 16.20 12.76 3.75
CA PRO A 220 17.04 12.12 4.76
C PRO A 220 16.32 10.98 5.49
N LEU A 221 17.00 9.86 5.73
CA LEU A 221 16.47 8.77 6.56
C LEU A 221 16.28 9.27 8.01
N GLN A 222 15.15 8.94 8.64
CA GLN A 222 14.86 9.35 10.03
C GLN A 222 15.81 8.65 11.03
N GLN A 223 16.03 9.30 12.18
CA GLN A 223 16.96 8.88 13.24
C GLN A 223 16.66 7.49 13.86
N HIS A 224 15.50 6.88 13.60
CA HIS A 224 15.06 5.64 14.24
C HIS A 224 15.47 4.34 13.53
N LEU A 225 15.91 4.40 12.27
CA LEU A 225 16.49 3.25 11.57
C LEU A 225 17.99 3.25 11.80
N ARG A 226 18.49 2.22 12.53
CA ARG A 226 19.88 2.20 13.00
C ARG A 226 20.81 1.59 11.97
N SER A 227 20.34 0.64 11.14
CA SER A 227 21.17 -0.02 10.13
C SER A 227 20.37 -0.68 8.99
N ALA A 228 21.04 -0.99 7.86
CA ALA A 228 20.51 -1.92 6.84
C ALA A 228 20.14 -3.29 7.43
N GLY A 229 20.81 -3.71 8.51
CA GLY A 229 20.53 -4.96 9.21
C GLY A 229 19.11 -5.01 9.79
N ASP A 230 18.53 -3.88 10.18
CA ASP A 230 17.14 -3.83 10.68
C ASP A 230 16.14 -4.15 9.54
N ILE A 231 16.39 -3.62 8.35
CA ILE A 231 15.57 -3.85 7.15
C ILE A 231 15.76 -5.29 6.66
N ALA A 232 17.01 -5.73 6.58
CA ALA A 232 17.36 -7.10 6.21
C ALA A 232 16.69 -8.12 7.15
N SER A 233 16.74 -7.89 8.48
CA SER A 233 16.10 -8.77 9.46
C SER A 233 14.59 -8.89 9.25
N PHE A 234 13.91 -7.79 8.90
CA PHE A 234 12.49 -7.84 8.54
C PHE A 234 12.26 -8.66 7.27
N ILE A 235 13.06 -8.43 6.22
CA ILE A 235 12.97 -9.17 4.95
C ILE A 235 13.18 -10.67 5.18
N THR A 236 14.21 -11.04 5.95
CA THR A 236 14.51 -12.43 6.31
C THR A 236 13.37 -13.06 7.13
N MET A 237 12.84 -12.37 8.13
CA MET A 237 11.69 -12.89 8.89
C MET A 237 10.47 -13.06 8.00
N ALA A 238 10.18 -12.10 7.12
CA ALA A 238 9.05 -12.15 6.22
C ALA A 238 9.20 -13.19 5.10
N SER A 239 10.42 -13.67 4.82
CA SER A 239 10.65 -14.69 3.79
C SER A 239 9.94 -16.02 4.10
N VAL A 240 9.50 -16.26 5.34
CA VAL A 240 8.68 -17.45 5.67
C VAL A 240 7.38 -17.51 4.84
N PHE A 241 6.87 -16.35 4.40
CA PHE A 241 5.68 -16.29 3.54
C PHE A 241 5.95 -16.77 2.11
N GLU A 242 7.21 -16.91 1.68
CA GLU A 242 7.57 -17.59 0.43
C GLU A 242 7.05 -19.04 0.41
N TYR A 243 6.96 -19.68 1.57
CA TYR A 243 6.53 -21.07 1.73
C TYR A 243 5.03 -21.22 2.03
N GLN A 244 4.30 -20.11 2.23
CA GLN A 244 2.90 -20.13 2.65
C GLN A 244 1.95 -20.08 1.43
N LYS A 245 1.70 -21.21 0.77
CA LYS A 245 0.74 -21.31 -0.37
C LYS A 245 0.97 -20.28 -1.49
N TYR A 246 2.22 -19.95 -1.80
CA TYR A 246 2.51 -19.06 -2.93
C TYR A 246 2.03 -19.69 -4.27
N PRO A 247 1.43 -18.91 -5.21
CA PRO A 247 1.23 -17.47 -5.23
C PRO A 247 -0.09 -16.96 -4.62
N ALA A 248 -0.91 -17.84 -4.01
CA ALA A 248 -2.21 -17.48 -3.46
C ALA A 248 -2.12 -16.35 -2.43
N ASN A 249 -1.13 -16.43 -1.54
CA ASN A 249 -0.90 -15.43 -0.50
C ASN A 249 -0.45 -14.07 -1.06
N ALA A 250 0.41 -14.05 -2.07
CA ALA A 250 0.83 -12.83 -2.73
C ALA A 250 -0.34 -12.13 -3.41
N LYS A 251 -1.20 -12.89 -4.12
CA LYS A 251 -2.42 -12.33 -4.72
C LYS A 251 -3.38 -11.80 -3.66
N CYS A 252 -3.57 -12.53 -2.55
CA CYS A 252 -4.39 -12.05 -1.43
C CYS A 252 -3.84 -10.74 -0.84
N TYR A 253 -2.51 -10.64 -0.65
CA TYR A 253 -1.85 -9.44 -0.15
C TYR A 253 -2.06 -8.24 -1.10
N LEU A 254 -1.86 -8.46 -2.40
CA LEU A 254 -2.08 -7.44 -3.43
C LEU A 254 -3.54 -6.98 -3.51
N GLN A 255 -4.50 -7.88 -3.30
CA GLN A 255 -5.93 -7.55 -3.23
C GLN A 255 -6.24 -6.71 -1.99
N MET A 256 -5.65 -7.03 -0.82
CA MET A 256 -5.80 -6.22 0.39
C MET A 256 -5.28 -4.79 0.20
N LYS A 257 -4.26 -4.61 -0.66
CA LYS A 257 -3.75 -3.29 -1.07
C LYS A 257 -4.56 -2.60 -2.18
N GLY A 258 -5.61 -3.24 -2.70
CA GLY A 258 -6.40 -2.71 -3.81
C GLY A 258 -5.65 -2.65 -5.15
N ILE A 259 -4.54 -3.39 -5.28
CA ILE A 259 -3.72 -3.38 -6.50
C ILE A 259 -4.35 -4.29 -7.57
N ILE A 260 -4.88 -5.44 -7.16
CA ILE A 260 -5.54 -6.40 -8.05
C ILE A 260 -6.96 -6.69 -7.57
N ASP A 261 -7.85 -7.03 -8.51
CA ASP A 261 -9.26 -7.29 -8.21
C ASP A 261 -9.51 -8.76 -7.84
N HIS A 262 -8.75 -9.68 -8.43
CA HIS A 262 -8.96 -11.12 -8.32
C HIS A 262 -7.76 -11.87 -7.76
N THR A 263 -8.02 -12.89 -6.93
CA THR A 263 -6.99 -13.76 -6.31
C THR A 263 -6.90 -15.15 -6.94
N THR A 264 -7.55 -15.37 -8.08
CA THR A 264 -7.61 -16.66 -8.77
C THR A 264 -6.23 -17.18 -9.13
N ILE A 265 -5.98 -18.45 -8.86
CA ILE A 265 -4.76 -19.20 -9.21
C ILE A 265 -5.13 -20.48 -9.96
N ARG A 266 -4.22 -20.96 -10.81
CA ARG A 266 -4.29 -22.28 -11.49
C ARG A 266 -3.41 -23.32 -10.80
N THR A 267 -2.44 -22.87 -10.01
CA THR A 267 -1.52 -23.67 -9.20
C THR A 267 -2.13 -24.15 -7.88
N GLY A 268 -1.56 -25.23 -7.31
CA GLY A 268 -1.89 -25.71 -5.96
C GLY A 268 -3.11 -26.64 -5.88
N ASP A 269 -3.65 -26.79 -4.67
CA ASP A 269 -4.76 -27.73 -4.35
C ASP A 269 -6.15 -27.12 -4.56
N GLY A 270 -6.23 -25.90 -5.12
CA GLY A 270 -7.47 -25.14 -5.30
C GLY A 270 -8.11 -24.66 -4.00
N LYS A 271 -7.54 -24.96 -2.82
CA LYS A 271 -8.13 -24.55 -1.54
C LYS A 271 -7.74 -23.11 -1.22
N PRO A 272 -8.70 -22.26 -0.84
CA PRO A 272 -8.40 -20.90 -0.41
C PRO A 272 -7.48 -20.90 0.82
N MET A 273 -6.89 -19.75 1.11
CA MET A 273 -6.18 -19.56 2.38
C MET A 273 -7.16 -19.75 3.54
N ASN A 274 -6.72 -20.40 4.62
CA ASN A 274 -7.53 -20.55 5.82
C ASN A 274 -7.52 -19.25 6.66
N GLU A 275 -8.32 -19.21 7.72
CA GLU A 275 -8.42 -18.04 8.60
C GLU A 275 -7.07 -17.66 9.25
N SER A 276 -6.30 -18.64 9.75
CA SER A 276 -4.98 -18.40 10.35
C SER A 276 -4.04 -17.74 9.36
N GLN A 277 -3.95 -18.29 8.15
CA GLN A 277 -3.09 -17.77 7.08
C GLN A 277 -3.47 -16.34 6.68
N ARG A 278 -4.77 -16.02 6.63
CA ARG A 278 -5.23 -14.65 6.38
C ARG A 278 -4.87 -13.69 7.52
N LYS A 279 -4.98 -14.13 8.78
CA LYS A 279 -4.57 -13.34 9.95
C LYS A 279 -3.05 -13.09 9.97
N GLU A 280 -2.26 -14.10 9.64
CA GLU A 280 -0.80 -13.98 9.48
C GLU A 280 -0.45 -12.98 8.38
N LEU A 281 -1.13 -13.04 7.23
CA LEU A 281 -0.91 -12.11 6.13
C LEU A 281 -1.30 -10.67 6.47
N ALA A 282 -2.41 -10.47 7.19
CA ALA A 282 -2.79 -9.16 7.69
C ALA A 282 -1.79 -8.61 8.71
N ALA A 283 -1.23 -9.47 9.57
CA ALA A 283 -0.15 -9.08 10.48
C ALA A 283 1.11 -8.67 9.72
N LEU A 284 1.50 -9.42 8.67
CA LEU A 284 2.61 -9.06 7.79
C LEU A 284 2.39 -7.69 7.14
N ALA A 285 1.20 -7.45 6.57
CA ALA A 285 0.85 -6.17 5.96
C ALA A 285 0.96 -5.01 6.95
N ASN A 286 0.44 -5.18 8.17
CA ASN A 286 0.54 -4.17 9.22
C ASN A 286 2.00 -3.90 9.64
N GLN A 287 2.85 -4.93 9.74
CA GLN A 287 4.27 -4.73 10.06
C GLN A 287 5.03 -4.07 8.91
N ALA A 288 4.74 -4.44 7.66
CA ALA A 288 5.32 -3.81 6.48
C ALA A 288 4.96 -2.31 6.43
N GLU A 289 3.69 -1.95 6.65
CA GLU A 289 3.25 -0.54 6.73
C GLU A 289 3.85 0.19 7.94
N ARG A 290 4.01 -0.48 9.08
CA ARG A 290 4.69 0.10 10.25
C ARG A 290 6.17 0.38 9.95
N LEU A 291 6.86 -0.50 9.23
CA LEU A 291 8.25 -0.25 8.81
C LEU A 291 8.30 0.87 7.77
N ARG A 292 7.43 0.83 6.76
CA ARG A 292 7.29 1.86 5.73
C ARG A 292 7.02 3.24 6.33
N SER A 293 6.17 3.34 7.37
CA SER A 293 5.88 4.62 8.02
C SER A 293 7.04 5.18 8.86
N LYS A 294 8.09 4.39 9.13
CA LYS A 294 9.30 4.89 9.81
C LYS A 294 10.30 5.54 8.83
N VAL A 295 10.04 5.48 7.53
CA VAL A 295 10.87 6.09 6.50
C VAL A 295 10.09 7.13 5.72
N ASP A 296 10.68 8.31 5.54
CA ASP A 296 10.06 9.45 4.85
C ASP A 296 10.16 9.36 3.32
N VAL A 297 10.29 8.12 2.79
CA VAL A 297 10.55 7.86 1.36
C VAL A 297 9.25 7.70 0.57
N PHE A 298 8.19 7.25 1.24
CA PHE A 298 6.91 6.90 0.58
C PHE A 298 5.73 7.75 1.02
N ASN A 299 5.95 8.67 1.97
CA ASN A 299 4.96 9.61 2.45
C ASN A 299 5.60 10.99 2.43
N ARG A 300 5.03 11.94 1.70
CA ARG A 300 5.47 13.33 1.79
C ARG A 300 4.88 13.93 3.07
N ARG A 301 5.54 13.73 4.20
CA ARG A 301 5.14 14.39 5.44
C ARG A 301 5.47 15.87 5.33
N GLN A 302 4.48 16.70 5.58
CA GLN A 302 4.68 18.14 5.65
C GLN A 302 4.29 18.60 7.05
N LEU A 303 5.19 19.34 7.69
CA LEU A 303 4.81 20.12 8.85
C LEU A 303 4.02 21.33 8.35
N VAL A 304 2.81 21.53 8.88
CA VAL A 304 2.03 22.74 8.60
C VAL A 304 2.72 23.96 9.21
N PHE A 305 3.25 23.80 10.43
CA PHE A 305 4.13 24.74 11.13
C PHE A 305 4.92 23.98 12.20
N SER A 306 6.01 24.60 12.69
CA SER A 306 6.85 24.02 13.75
C SER A 306 6.11 23.98 15.10
N ALA A 307 6.39 22.94 15.90
CA ALA A 307 5.82 22.81 17.25
C ALA A 307 6.18 24.01 18.14
N GLY A 308 5.21 24.49 18.93
CA GLY A 308 5.37 25.63 19.83
C GLY A 308 5.47 27.00 19.14
N LYS A 309 5.44 27.08 17.80
CA LYS A 309 5.55 28.36 17.07
C LYS A 309 4.37 29.29 17.32
N HIS A 310 3.15 28.76 17.33
CA HIS A 310 1.92 29.57 17.39
C HIS A 310 1.09 29.34 18.65
N PHE A 311 1.06 28.11 19.16
CA PHE A 311 0.14 27.69 20.21
C PHE A 311 0.84 26.78 21.21
N GLY A 312 0.36 26.79 22.46
CA GLY A 312 0.75 25.81 23.47
C GLY A 312 0.09 24.45 23.22
N SER A 313 -1.12 24.45 22.65
CA SER A 313 -1.86 23.25 22.25
C SER A 313 -2.72 23.51 21.01
N CYS A 314 -2.82 22.51 20.14
CA CYS A 314 -3.77 22.45 19.03
C CYS A 314 -4.36 21.02 18.94
N HIS A 315 -5.67 20.88 18.75
CA HIS A 315 -6.33 19.58 18.79
C HIS A 315 -7.63 19.55 17.94
N ALA A 316 -8.19 18.35 17.79
CA ALA A 316 -9.36 17.99 16.99
C ALA A 316 -9.37 18.57 15.57
N SER A 317 -8.33 18.26 14.77
CA SER A 317 -8.25 18.75 13.40
C SER A 317 -9.32 18.14 12.49
N SER A 318 -9.80 18.94 11.55
CA SER A 318 -10.62 18.57 10.39
C SER A 318 -9.88 18.97 9.12
N VAL A 319 -9.74 18.03 8.19
CA VAL A 319 -9.01 18.21 6.92
C VAL A 319 -9.99 18.09 5.77
N LEU A 320 -10.00 19.08 4.88
CA LEU A 320 -10.85 19.09 3.69
C LEU A 320 -10.05 19.49 2.45
N PRO A 321 -9.63 18.51 1.62
CA PRO A 321 -9.15 18.76 0.27
C PRO A 321 -10.30 19.24 -0.62
N LEU A 322 -10.06 20.29 -1.42
CA LEU A 322 -11.02 20.87 -2.35
C LEU A 322 -10.66 20.54 -3.80
N ALA A 323 -11.63 20.65 -4.70
CA ALA A 323 -11.46 20.35 -6.12
C ALA A 323 -10.42 21.25 -6.83
N ASP A 324 -10.20 22.48 -6.33
CA ASP A 324 -9.19 23.41 -6.86
C ASP A 324 -7.75 23.08 -6.42
N GLY A 325 -7.56 21.99 -5.66
CA GLY A 325 -6.27 21.57 -5.12
C GLY A 325 -5.89 22.25 -3.81
N THR A 326 -6.71 23.16 -3.28
CA THR A 326 -6.53 23.74 -1.95
C THR A 326 -6.83 22.67 -0.88
N VAL A 327 -6.04 22.63 0.19
CA VAL A 327 -6.36 21.82 1.38
C VAL A 327 -6.63 22.74 2.56
N LEU A 328 -7.80 22.59 3.17
CA LEU A 328 -8.17 23.27 4.39
C LEU A 328 -7.90 22.39 5.60
N LEU A 329 -7.24 22.95 6.62
CA LEU A 329 -6.98 22.29 7.90
C LEU A 329 -7.48 23.19 9.02
N ALA A 330 -8.64 22.86 9.59
CA ALA A 330 -9.19 23.57 10.76
C ALA A 330 -8.91 22.78 12.04
N TYR A 331 -8.66 23.49 13.14
CA TYR A 331 -8.43 22.91 14.47
C TYR A 331 -8.72 23.98 15.53
N PHE A 332 -8.98 23.56 16.77
CA PHE A 332 -8.99 24.51 17.87
C PHE A 332 -7.59 24.59 18.48
N ALA A 333 -7.19 25.79 18.88
CA ALA A 333 -5.88 26.03 19.46
C ALA A 333 -5.86 27.23 20.42
N GLY A 334 -4.93 27.19 21.37
CA GLY A 334 -4.74 28.20 22.41
C GLY A 334 -3.61 27.79 23.36
N THR A 335 -3.65 28.32 24.59
CA THR A 335 -2.67 27.99 25.64
C THR A 335 -2.74 26.51 26.03
N ALA A 336 -3.94 26.00 26.29
CA ALA A 336 -4.19 24.60 26.58
C ALA A 336 -5.66 24.25 26.28
N GLU A 337 -5.96 22.96 26.13
CA GLU A 337 -7.33 22.49 25.89
C GLU A 337 -8.28 22.97 27.01
N GLY A 338 -9.45 23.49 26.62
CA GLY A 338 -10.46 24.01 27.54
C GLY A 338 -10.21 25.38 28.15
N LYS A 339 -9.11 26.06 27.80
CA LYS A 339 -8.85 27.43 28.26
C LYS A 339 -9.69 28.45 27.50
N ASP A 340 -10.05 29.53 28.19
CA ASP A 340 -10.91 30.58 27.66
C ASP A 340 -10.28 31.34 26.47
N ASP A 341 -8.98 31.17 26.18
CA ASP A 341 -8.32 31.75 25.01
C ASP A 341 -8.41 30.85 23.75
N VAL A 342 -8.88 29.61 23.88
CA VAL A 342 -9.00 28.68 22.75
C VAL A 342 -9.97 29.24 21.71
N GLY A 343 -9.51 29.31 20.46
CA GLY A 343 -10.29 29.71 19.30
C GLY A 343 -10.19 28.70 18.16
N ILE A 344 -10.94 28.91 17.08
CA ILE A 344 -10.85 28.11 15.87
C ILE A 344 -9.85 28.74 14.91
N TRP A 345 -8.89 27.94 14.46
CA TRP A 345 -7.83 28.33 13.55
C TRP A 345 -7.88 27.52 12.27
N LEU A 346 -7.41 28.12 11.18
CA LEU A 346 -7.35 27.52 9.86
C LEU A 346 -5.95 27.68 9.28
N SER A 347 -5.40 26.59 8.78
CA SER A 347 -4.25 26.59 7.88
C SER A 347 -4.71 26.17 6.48
N ARG A 348 -4.21 26.85 5.46
CA ARG A 348 -4.50 26.55 4.05
C ARG A 348 -3.25 26.03 3.37
N GLN A 349 -3.40 25.01 2.54
CA GLN A 349 -2.38 24.60 1.60
C GLN A 349 -2.83 25.01 0.20
N ILE A 350 -2.02 25.81 -0.50
CA ILE A 350 -2.28 26.21 -1.89
C ILE A 350 -1.04 25.86 -2.71
N GLY A 351 -1.21 25.15 -3.84
CA GLY A 351 -0.08 24.70 -4.66
C GLY A 351 0.93 23.83 -3.90
N GLY A 352 0.47 23.09 -2.88
CA GLY A 352 1.32 22.22 -2.05
C GLY A 352 2.13 22.94 -0.96
N GLN A 353 1.94 24.25 -0.77
CA GLN A 353 2.59 25.06 0.28
C GLN A 353 1.61 25.45 1.38
N TRP A 354 2.01 25.26 2.64
CA TRP A 354 1.22 25.65 3.81
C TRP A 354 1.43 27.13 4.15
N PHE A 355 0.33 27.81 4.44
CA PHE A 355 0.30 29.20 4.90
C PHE A 355 0.15 29.29 6.42
N GLU A 356 0.57 30.43 6.98
CA GLU A 356 0.45 30.72 8.41
C GLU A 356 -1.00 30.59 8.90
N PRO A 357 -1.21 30.06 10.12
CA PRO A 357 -2.55 29.84 10.64
C PRO A 357 -3.27 31.16 10.92
N VAL A 358 -4.54 31.23 10.53
CA VAL A 358 -5.41 32.40 10.77
C VAL A 358 -6.52 32.00 11.73
N ARG A 359 -6.79 32.85 12.74
CA ARG A 359 -7.92 32.65 13.65
C ARG A 359 -9.20 33.04 12.93
N ILE A 360 -10.06 32.07 12.65
CA ILE A 360 -11.30 32.28 11.90
C ILE A 360 -12.52 32.44 12.82
N ALA A 361 -12.47 31.94 14.06
CA ALA A 361 -13.55 32.18 15.02
C ALA A 361 -13.05 32.36 16.45
N LYS A 362 -13.55 33.42 17.11
CA LYS A 362 -13.44 33.66 18.55
C LYS A 362 -14.58 34.58 19.01
N LEU A 363 -15.69 33.99 19.43
CA LEU A 363 -16.95 34.72 19.69
C LEU A 363 -17.01 35.36 21.09
N ALA A 364 -16.35 34.74 22.06
CA ALA A 364 -16.28 35.20 23.45
C ALA A 364 -15.09 34.56 24.19
N ASP A 365 -14.84 35.01 25.42
CA ASP A 365 -13.86 34.44 26.37
C ASP A 365 -14.34 33.12 26.99
N VAL A 366 -14.64 32.18 26.10
CA VAL A 366 -14.94 30.78 26.40
C VAL A 366 -14.24 29.90 25.36
N PRO A 367 -13.90 28.64 25.70
CA PRO A 367 -13.23 27.75 24.76
C PRO A 367 -14.12 27.40 23.56
N HIS A 368 -13.48 27.31 22.40
CA HIS A 368 -14.07 26.86 21.15
C HIS A 368 -13.59 25.44 20.84
N TRP A 369 -14.46 24.61 20.27
CA TRP A 369 -14.22 23.17 20.18
C TRP A 369 -14.58 22.60 18.81
N ASN A 370 -13.90 21.50 18.50
CA ASN A 370 -14.14 20.56 17.41
C ASN A 370 -14.66 21.21 16.11
N PRO A 371 -13.82 21.96 15.38
CA PRO A 371 -14.20 22.45 14.08
C PRO A 371 -14.35 21.30 13.08
N VAL A 372 -15.47 21.27 12.35
CA VAL A 372 -15.75 20.27 11.31
C VAL A 372 -16.01 20.98 9.99
N LEU A 373 -15.14 20.74 9.02
CA LEU A 373 -15.25 21.22 7.64
C LEU A 373 -15.98 20.21 6.76
N PHE A 374 -16.85 20.70 5.87
CA PHE A 374 -17.45 19.91 4.80
C PHE A 374 -17.90 20.79 3.63
N GLU A 375 -17.97 20.19 2.44
CA GLU A 375 -18.41 20.87 1.23
C GLU A 375 -19.94 21.03 1.16
N ILE A 376 -20.35 22.18 0.65
CA ILE A 376 -21.72 22.52 0.27
C ILE A 376 -21.70 22.99 -1.19
N PRO A 377 -22.85 23.03 -1.91
CA PRO A 377 -22.87 23.31 -3.35
C PRO A 377 -22.09 24.57 -3.75
N ASP A 378 -22.19 25.62 -2.95
CA ASP A 378 -21.59 26.92 -3.24
C ASP A 378 -20.36 27.21 -2.36
N GLY A 379 -19.66 26.20 -1.82
CA GLY A 379 -18.42 26.43 -1.06
C GLY A 379 -18.21 25.48 0.12
N VAL A 380 -17.69 26.01 1.23
CA VAL A 380 -17.32 25.24 2.42
C VAL A 380 -18.12 25.71 3.63
N ARG A 381 -18.67 24.77 4.39
CA ARG A 381 -19.28 25.03 5.69
C ARG A 381 -18.35 24.55 6.80
N LEU A 382 -18.25 25.38 7.83
CA LEU A 382 -17.64 25.03 9.11
C LEU A 382 -18.73 24.96 10.17
N VAL A 383 -18.65 23.94 11.03
CA VAL A 383 -19.41 23.85 12.27
C VAL A 383 -18.43 23.71 13.43
N PHE A 384 -18.63 24.45 14.52
CA PHE A 384 -17.82 24.36 15.73
C PHE A 384 -18.69 24.60 16.97
N LYS A 385 -18.15 24.33 18.16
CA LYS A 385 -18.86 24.55 19.43
C LYS A 385 -18.20 25.61 20.29
N THR A 386 -18.96 26.24 21.18
CA THR A 386 -18.45 27.11 22.24
C THR A 386 -19.05 26.75 23.58
N GLY A 387 -18.25 26.82 24.65
CA GLY A 387 -18.73 26.64 26.02
C GLY A 387 -17.75 25.89 26.92
N ARG A 388 -17.81 26.14 28.23
CA ARG A 388 -16.85 25.57 29.21
C ARG A 388 -17.12 24.11 29.55
N HIS A 389 -18.36 23.66 29.44
CA HIS A 389 -18.76 22.30 29.77
C HIS A 389 -19.55 21.68 28.62
N ILE A 390 -19.37 20.39 28.38
CA ILE A 390 -19.94 19.67 27.22
C ILE A 390 -21.48 19.83 27.15
N HIS A 391 -22.16 19.76 28.29
CA HIS A 391 -23.62 19.88 28.37
C HIS A 391 -24.16 21.29 28.07
N SER A 392 -23.30 22.32 28.08
CA SER A 392 -23.66 23.71 27.79
C SER A 392 -23.05 24.21 26.48
N TRP A 393 -22.54 23.29 25.64
CA TRP A 393 -21.98 23.65 24.35
C TRP A 393 -23.05 24.15 23.39
N GLN A 394 -22.86 25.37 22.89
CA GLN A 394 -23.63 25.92 21.79
C GLN A 394 -22.90 25.66 20.47
N SER A 395 -23.67 25.42 19.41
CA SER A 395 -23.13 25.10 18.09
C SER A 395 -23.26 26.29 17.16
N HIS A 396 -22.21 26.56 16.43
CA HIS A 396 -22.13 27.68 15.50
C HIS A 396 -21.72 27.18 14.12
N THR A 397 -22.15 27.90 13.09
CA THR A 397 -21.78 27.65 11.71
C THR A 397 -21.32 28.91 11.00
N MET A 398 -20.38 28.72 10.07
CA MET A 398 -19.84 29.74 9.19
C MET A 398 -19.69 29.16 7.79
N VAL A 399 -19.72 30.03 6.77
CA VAL A 399 -19.57 29.62 5.38
C VAL A 399 -18.43 30.40 4.73
N SER A 400 -17.63 29.70 3.93
CA SER A 400 -16.66 30.29 3.01
C SER A 400 -17.08 30.03 1.57
N ARG A 401 -16.99 31.06 0.73
CA ARG A 401 -17.30 31.02 -0.72
C ARG A 401 -16.04 31.09 -1.58
N ASP A 402 -14.86 31.14 -0.97
CA ASP A 402 -13.57 31.46 -1.60
C ASP A 402 -12.44 30.53 -1.10
N SER A 403 -12.75 29.23 -0.98
CA SER A 403 -11.81 28.19 -0.57
C SER A 403 -11.10 28.51 0.75
N GLY A 404 -11.87 28.97 1.74
CA GLY A 404 -11.42 29.25 3.11
C GLY A 404 -10.66 30.56 3.30
N ALA A 405 -10.61 31.44 2.30
CA ALA A 405 -9.88 32.71 2.41
C ALA A 405 -10.64 33.71 3.30
N SER A 406 -11.98 33.76 3.19
CA SER A 406 -12.87 34.53 4.04
C SER A 406 -14.05 33.68 4.50
N TRP A 407 -14.68 34.13 5.59
CA TRP A 407 -15.80 33.45 6.21
C TRP A 407 -16.88 34.46 6.59
N THR A 408 -18.15 34.05 6.50
CA THR A 408 -19.28 34.80 7.08
C THR A 408 -19.13 34.92 8.59
N ASP A 409 -19.86 35.85 9.20
CA ASP A 409 -20.04 35.86 10.65
C ASP A 409 -20.60 34.51 11.14
N ALA A 410 -20.22 34.13 12.36
CA ALA A 410 -20.71 32.90 12.97
C ALA A 410 -22.17 33.05 13.41
N VAL A 411 -23.00 32.11 12.96
CA VAL A 411 -24.41 32.04 13.32
C VAL A 411 -24.60 30.84 14.23
N ALA A 412 -25.27 31.01 15.36
CA ALA A 412 -25.67 29.89 16.21
C ALA A 412 -26.76 29.07 15.52
N TYR A 413 -26.71 27.74 15.64
CA TYR A 413 -27.90 26.94 15.36
C TYR A 413 -29.02 27.33 16.35
N PRO A 414 -30.30 27.27 15.94
CA PRO A 414 -31.43 27.70 16.78
C PRO A 414 -31.45 27.01 18.15
N ASP A 415 -32.06 27.63 19.15
CA ASP A 415 -32.33 27.02 20.45
C ASP A 415 -33.86 27.00 20.67
N PRO A 416 -34.51 25.86 20.99
CA PRO A 416 -33.93 24.52 21.14
C PRO A 416 -33.77 23.77 19.81
N ASP A 417 -32.52 23.54 19.40
CA ASP A 417 -32.19 22.57 18.36
C ASP A 417 -31.65 21.29 19.02
N PRO A 418 -32.43 20.19 19.03
CA PRO A 418 -31.94 18.92 19.57
C PRO A 418 -30.76 18.36 18.76
N ALA A 419 -30.59 18.76 17.50
CA ALA A 419 -29.54 18.29 16.61
C ALA A 419 -28.55 19.41 16.30
N CYS A 420 -27.44 19.39 17.02
CA CYS A 420 -26.50 20.50 17.02
C CYS A 420 -25.50 20.48 15.83
N GLY A 421 -25.76 19.68 14.79
CA GLY A 421 -24.84 19.42 13.68
C GLY A 421 -23.62 18.59 14.10
N PRO A 422 -22.67 18.33 13.17
CA PRO A 422 -21.52 17.48 13.44
C PRO A 422 -20.66 18.02 14.58
N VAL A 423 -20.13 17.11 15.40
CA VAL A 423 -19.23 17.47 16.50
C VAL A 423 -17.78 17.19 16.13
N ARG A 424 -17.41 15.94 15.79
CA ARG A 424 -16.00 15.56 15.59
C ARG A 424 -15.66 15.11 14.18
N SER A 425 -16.52 14.27 13.60
CA SER A 425 -16.30 13.64 12.30
C SER A 425 -17.08 14.37 11.22
N LYS A 426 -16.56 14.36 9.99
CA LYS A 426 -17.22 15.01 8.86
C LYS A 426 -18.58 14.37 8.56
N PRO A 427 -19.60 15.15 8.22
CA PRO A 427 -20.81 14.62 7.60
C PRO A 427 -20.49 13.94 6.26
N ILE A 428 -21.35 13.01 5.86
CA ILE A 428 -21.32 12.42 4.52
C ILE A 428 -22.56 12.86 3.73
N ARG A 429 -22.37 13.16 2.46
CA ARG A 429 -23.46 13.36 1.51
C ARG A 429 -23.79 12.01 0.89
N LEU A 430 -25.02 11.56 1.08
CA LEU A 430 -25.50 10.29 0.54
C LEU A 430 -25.88 10.42 -0.93
N SER A 431 -26.06 9.29 -1.61
CA SER A 431 -26.48 9.25 -3.01
C SER A 431 -27.89 9.84 -3.26
N ASN A 432 -28.72 9.94 -2.22
CA ASN A 432 -30.02 10.63 -2.28
C ASN A 432 -29.92 12.15 -2.01
N SER A 433 -28.71 12.70 -1.90
CA SER A 433 -28.38 14.10 -1.57
C SER A 433 -28.55 14.53 -0.10
N ASP A 434 -29.12 13.68 0.76
CA ASP A 434 -29.18 13.94 2.20
C ASP A 434 -27.77 14.03 2.79
N LEU A 435 -27.63 14.84 3.84
CA LEU A 435 -26.38 15.01 4.57
C LEU A 435 -26.52 14.40 5.96
N LEU A 436 -25.78 13.33 6.24
CA LEU A 436 -25.74 12.71 7.56
C LEU A 436 -24.55 13.20 8.36
N ALA A 437 -24.81 13.78 9.53
CA ALA A 437 -23.81 14.21 10.49
C ALA A 437 -23.71 13.18 11.63
N PRO A 438 -22.55 12.52 11.80
CA PRO A 438 -22.32 11.65 12.95
C PRO A 438 -22.21 12.47 14.26
N ASN A 439 -22.93 12.03 15.29
CA ASN A 439 -22.98 12.75 16.57
C ASN A 439 -23.10 11.81 17.79
N SER A 440 -23.03 12.36 19.00
CA SER A 440 -23.26 11.65 20.25
C SER A 440 -23.82 12.59 21.33
N ASP A 441 -24.77 12.09 22.12
CA ASP A 441 -25.17 12.71 23.40
C ASP A 441 -24.22 12.22 24.50
N GLU A 442 -23.49 13.14 25.11
CA GLU A 442 -22.44 12.82 26.09
C GLU A 442 -22.80 13.38 27.47
N SER A 443 -22.97 12.48 28.44
CA SER A 443 -23.11 12.82 29.85
C SER A 443 -21.97 12.21 30.68
N ALA A 444 -21.96 12.50 31.98
CA ALA A 444 -21.01 11.90 32.91
C ALA A 444 -21.07 10.37 32.90
N ASP A 445 -22.28 9.82 32.71
CA ASP A 445 -22.58 8.39 32.91
C ASP A 445 -22.89 7.65 31.60
N ALA A 446 -23.26 8.34 30.52
CA ALA A 446 -23.65 7.72 29.26
C ALA A 446 -23.17 8.48 28.03
N TRP A 447 -22.62 7.75 27.06
CA TRP A 447 -22.25 8.22 25.72
C TRP A 447 -23.11 7.49 24.71
N ARG A 448 -24.04 8.23 24.12
CA ARG A 448 -25.08 7.68 23.24
C ARG A 448 -24.85 8.18 21.81
N PRO A 449 -24.30 7.34 20.91
CA PRO A 449 -24.10 7.73 19.53
C PRO A 449 -25.45 7.91 18.82
N ARG A 450 -25.47 8.82 17.85
CA ARG A 450 -26.62 9.12 17.01
C ARG A 450 -26.18 9.65 15.65
N VAL A 451 -27.15 9.78 14.76
CA VAL A 451 -27.01 10.48 13.48
C VAL A 451 -27.98 11.65 13.44
N ASP A 452 -27.49 12.79 12.98
CA ASP A 452 -28.31 13.95 12.67
C ASP A 452 -28.41 14.09 11.13
N LEU A 453 -29.56 14.51 10.61
CA LEU A 453 -29.86 14.65 9.19
C LEU A 453 -30.00 16.12 8.81
N SER A 454 -29.46 16.51 7.67
CA SER A 454 -29.73 17.78 7.01
C SER A 454 -30.14 17.59 5.55
N ARG A 455 -31.16 18.33 5.12
CA ARG A 455 -31.66 18.37 3.75
C ARG A 455 -31.39 19.69 3.03
N ASP A 456 -30.75 20.64 3.71
CA ASP A 456 -30.50 22.01 3.23
C ASP A 456 -29.02 22.37 3.27
N HIS A 457 -28.17 21.36 3.04
CA HIS A 457 -26.72 21.46 2.98
C HIS A 457 -26.10 21.94 4.30
N GLY A 458 -26.64 21.46 5.42
CA GLY A 458 -26.15 21.72 6.77
C GLY A 458 -26.50 23.10 7.30
N GLN A 459 -27.57 23.73 6.80
CA GLN A 459 -28.10 24.95 7.41
C GLN A 459 -28.91 24.62 8.66
N HIS A 460 -29.65 23.52 8.63
CA HIS A 460 -30.37 22.97 9.76
C HIS A 460 -30.13 21.48 9.86
N PHE A 461 -30.15 20.96 11.08
CA PHE A 461 -30.06 19.54 11.37
C PHE A 461 -31.26 19.09 12.19
N VAL A 462 -31.65 17.83 12.05
CA VAL A 462 -32.65 17.17 12.88
C VAL A 462 -32.10 15.83 13.35
N LYS A 463 -32.45 15.37 14.56
CA LYS A 463 -32.01 14.05 15.04
C LYS A 463 -32.69 13.00 14.15
N LEU A 464 -31.91 12.18 13.47
CA LEU A 464 -32.43 11.11 12.61
C LEU A 464 -32.67 9.84 13.43
N ALA A 465 -31.60 9.30 14.00
CA ALA A 465 -31.63 8.02 14.68
C ALA A 465 -30.63 7.98 15.84
N ALA A 466 -31.05 7.40 16.96
CA ALA A 466 -30.12 6.98 18.01
C ALA A 466 -29.56 5.60 17.64
N ILE A 467 -28.28 5.36 17.91
CA ILE A 467 -27.68 4.06 17.68
C ILE A 467 -27.84 3.23 18.96
N PRO A 468 -28.53 2.07 18.90
CA PRO A 468 -28.70 1.21 20.06
C PRO A 468 -27.34 0.72 20.56
N ILE A 469 -27.12 0.80 21.86
CA ILE A 469 -25.96 0.24 22.54
C ILE A 469 -26.48 -0.67 23.64
N ASN A 470 -26.14 -1.96 23.57
CA ASN A 470 -26.45 -2.92 24.61
C ASN A 470 -25.50 -2.68 25.81
N THR A 471 -26.05 -2.18 26.92
CA THR A 471 -25.30 -1.93 28.16
C THR A 471 -25.80 -2.75 29.35
N ASP A 472 -26.80 -3.61 29.14
CA ASP A 472 -27.53 -4.30 30.21
C ASP A 472 -27.58 -5.83 30.04
N ARG A 473 -27.18 -6.35 28.88
CA ARG A 473 -27.18 -7.79 28.57
C ARG A 473 -25.77 -8.32 28.32
N PRO A 474 -24.97 -8.59 29.37
CA PRO A 474 -23.58 -9.04 29.26
C PRO A 474 -23.41 -10.43 28.61
N ASP A 475 -24.50 -11.18 28.47
CA ASP A 475 -24.55 -12.47 27.79
C ASP A 475 -24.56 -12.35 26.25
N LEU A 476 -24.84 -11.17 25.70
CA LEU A 476 -24.92 -10.95 24.26
C LEU A 476 -23.60 -10.43 23.67
N PRO A 477 -23.28 -10.78 22.41
CA PRO A 477 -21.99 -10.45 21.80
C PRO A 477 -21.79 -8.95 21.52
N ASP A 478 -22.87 -8.16 21.52
CA ASP A 478 -22.87 -6.71 21.31
C ASP A 478 -22.85 -5.91 22.63
N TYR A 479 -22.70 -6.58 23.77
CA TYR A 479 -22.60 -5.92 25.07
C TYR A 479 -21.40 -5.00 25.17
N LEU A 480 -21.64 -3.80 25.70
CA LEU A 480 -20.64 -2.78 25.92
C LEU A 480 -20.61 -2.38 27.40
N SER A 481 -19.48 -2.63 28.05
CA SER A 481 -19.18 -2.13 29.39
C SER A 481 -18.62 -0.70 29.37
N GLY A 482 -18.95 0.07 30.41
CA GLY A 482 -18.53 1.47 30.56
C GLY A 482 -19.61 2.46 30.12
N LYS A 483 -19.20 3.62 29.62
CA LYS A 483 -20.13 4.74 29.35
C LYS A 483 -20.89 4.60 28.05
N GLY A 484 -20.42 3.80 27.08
CA GLY A 484 -21.04 3.71 25.77
C GLY A 484 -20.05 3.91 24.64
N ALA A 485 -20.54 4.53 23.57
CA ALA A 485 -19.78 4.78 22.36
C ALA A 485 -19.94 6.22 21.86
N ILE A 486 -18.93 6.70 21.15
CA ILE A 486 -18.75 8.12 20.86
C ILE A 486 -17.97 8.31 19.56
N GLN A 487 -17.99 9.54 19.04
CA GLN A 487 -17.23 9.95 17.85
C GLN A 487 -17.46 9.02 16.64
N PRO A 488 -18.73 8.83 16.22
CA PRO A 488 -19.00 8.01 15.06
C PRO A 488 -18.35 8.57 13.79
N THR A 489 -18.07 7.69 12.84
CA THR A 489 -17.72 8.07 11.47
C THR A 489 -18.53 7.22 10.50
N LEU A 490 -18.98 7.82 9.40
CA LEU A 490 -19.91 7.21 8.45
C LEU A 490 -19.25 6.99 7.08
N TRP A 491 -19.74 6.00 6.34
CA TRP A 491 -19.56 5.90 4.88
C TRP A 491 -20.76 5.21 4.25
N GLU A 492 -21.04 5.50 2.99
CA GLU A 492 -22.04 4.81 2.18
C GLU A 492 -21.28 3.89 1.20
N SER A 493 -21.55 2.59 1.24
CA SER A 493 -20.87 1.63 0.33
C SER A 493 -21.60 1.48 -1.00
N GLN A 494 -22.91 1.64 -0.99
CA GLN A 494 -23.84 1.61 -2.11
C GLN A 494 -25.04 2.50 -1.76
N PRO A 495 -25.81 3.00 -2.73
CA PRO A 495 -27.00 3.79 -2.47
C PRO A 495 -27.91 3.17 -1.40
N GLY A 496 -28.07 3.86 -0.27
CA GLY A 496 -28.89 3.44 0.88
C GLY A 496 -28.19 2.54 1.90
N GLN A 497 -27.02 2.00 1.58
CA GLN A 497 -26.21 1.14 2.45
C GLN A 497 -25.21 1.99 3.24
N VAL A 498 -25.67 2.51 4.38
CA VAL A 498 -24.87 3.36 5.27
C VAL A 498 -24.23 2.54 6.37
N HIS A 499 -22.97 2.79 6.63
CA HIS A 499 -22.20 2.13 7.65
C HIS A 499 -21.58 3.14 8.62
N MET A 500 -21.42 2.72 9.87
CA MET A 500 -20.87 3.54 10.94
C MET A 500 -19.80 2.76 11.70
N LEU A 501 -18.67 3.40 12.01
CA LEU A 501 -17.73 2.92 13.02
C LEU A 501 -17.78 3.81 14.26
N LEU A 502 -17.65 3.19 15.43
CA LEU A 502 -17.85 3.79 16.74
C LEU A 502 -16.66 3.50 17.65
N ARG A 503 -16.15 4.53 18.34
CA ARG A 503 -15.16 4.35 19.41
C ARG A 503 -15.89 4.03 20.72
N THR A 504 -15.55 2.92 21.36
CA THR A 504 -16.20 2.50 22.61
C THR A 504 -15.33 2.71 23.84
N THR A 505 -15.95 2.75 25.02
CA THR A 505 -15.24 2.68 26.31
C THR A 505 -14.70 1.28 26.63
N SER A 506 -15.16 0.25 25.93
CA SER A 506 -14.78 -1.15 26.16
C SER A 506 -13.53 -1.58 25.39
N GLY A 507 -12.80 -0.65 24.76
CA GLY A 507 -11.56 -0.95 24.03
C GLY A 507 -11.77 -1.62 22.66
N HIS A 508 -12.98 -1.58 22.12
CA HIS A 508 -13.34 -2.16 20.83
C HIS A 508 -13.82 -1.07 19.85
N ILE A 509 -13.84 -1.39 18.56
CA ILE A 509 -14.53 -0.59 17.56
C ILE A 509 -15.85 -1.28 17.29
N PHE A 510 -16.96 -0.54 17.43
CA PHE A 510 -18.29 -1.06 17.12
C PHE A 510 -18.70 -0.62 15.72
N ARG A 511 -19.55 -1.43 15.08
CA ARG A 511 -20.09 -1.16 13.75
C ARG A 511 -21.62 -1.15 13.81
N SER A 512 -22.23 -0.20 13.13
CA SER A 512 -23.68 -0.15 12.87
C SER A 512 -23.91 0.00 11.38
N ASP A 513 -24.90 -0.72 10.85
CA ASP A 513 -25.23 -0.80 9.43
C ASP A 513 -26.71 -0.46 9.24
N SER A 514 -27.01 0.44 8.30
CA SER A 514 -28.36 0.78 7.83
C SER A 514 -28.48 0.43 6.35
N ALA A 515 -29.69 0.06 5.94
CA ALA A 515 -30.06 -0.28 4.57
C ALA A 515 -31.10 0.67 3.97
N ASP A 516 -31.34 1.81 4.63
CA ASP A 516 -32.43 2.74 4.35
C ASP A 516 -31.99 4.21 4.45
N TYR A 517 -30.74 4.51 4.12
CA TYR A 517 -30.14 5.85 4.15
C TYR A 517 -29.94 6.46 5.55
N GLY A 518 -29.91 5.63 6.61
CA GLY A 518 -29.52 6.04 7.97
C GLY A 518 -30.53 5.74 9.05
#